data_AF-A0A7K9XD83-F1
#
_entry.id   AF-A0A7K9XD83-F1
#
_cell.length_a   1.000
_cell.length_b   1.000
_cell.length_c   1.000
_cell.angle_alpha   90.00
_cell.angle_beta   90.00
_cell.angle_gamma   90.00
#
_symmetry.space_group_name_H-M   'P 1'
#
loop_
_entity.id
_entity.type
_entity.pdbx_description
1 polymer ?
#
loop_
_entity_poly.entity_id
_entity_poly.type
_entity_poly.pdbx_seq_one_letter_code
_entity_poly.pdbx_strand_id
1 'polypeptide(L)'
;GMAREEFEEYQRQLLEEKIERDKAFAQRKAERATVRMHLRDKYRLAQDERDDAQLHVAGGTVELPPELAAMVHSEEEEEEEEDGGAFAFLAKLREVDLPALRDRALGTVDEVKEKCALM
;
A
#
# COMPACT_ATOMS: atom_id res chain seq x y z
N GLY A 1 30.55 -43.70 -31.60
CA GLY A 1 30.72 -42.25 -31.40
C GLY A 1 29.50 -41.58 -31.94
N MET A 2 28.90 -40.65 -31.20
CA MET A 2 27.72 -39.90 -31.66
C MET A 2 28.02 -39.27 -33.02
N ALA A 3 27.04 -39.25 -33.92
CA ALA A 3 27.19 -38.51 -35.17
C ALA A 3 27.45 -37.04 -34.84
N ARG A 4 28.25 -36.33 -35.66
CA ARG A 4 28.61 -34.93 -35.40
C ARG A 4 27.37 -34.05 -35.20
N GLU A 5 26.30 -34.34 -35.95
CA GLU A 5 25.01 -33.67 -35.88
C GLU A 5 24.33 -33.88 -34.50
N GLU A 6 24.30 -35.12 -33.99
CA GLU A 6 23.72 -35.44 -32.67
C GLU A 6 24.47 -34.74 -31.52
N PHE A 7 25.78 -34.57 -31.65
CA PHE A 7 26.58 -33.86 -30.64
C PHE A 7 26.29 -32.35 -30.64
N GLU A 8 26.13 -31.75 -31.80
CA GLU A 8 25.77 -30.33 -31.93
C GLU A 8 24.35 -30.06 -31.41
N GLU A 9 23.40 -30.95 -31.70
CA GLU A 9 22.03 -30.87 -31.16
C GLU A 9 22.01 -30.99 -29.63
N TYR A 10 22.78 -31.93 -29.08
CA TYR A 10 22.91 -32.07 -27.62
C TYR A 10 23.47 -30.79 -26.97
N GLN A 11 24.47 -30.17 -27.57
CA GLN A 11 25.00 -28.89 -27.09
C GLN A 11 23.96 -27.77 -27.15
N ARG A 12 23.15 -27.70 -28.21
CA ARG A 12 22.06 -26.72 -28.31
C ARG A 12 21.01 -26.94 -27.23
N GLN A 13 20.57 -28.18 -27.01
CA GLN A 13 19.58 -28.52 -25.98
C GLN A 13 20.03 -28.11 -24.58
N LEU A 14 21.29 -28.38 -24.23
CA LEU A 14 21.85 -27.95 -22.94
C LEU A 14 21.84 -26.42 -22.77
N LEU A 15 22.08 -25.70 -23.87
CA LEU A 15 22.13 -24.25 -23.87
C LEU A 15 20.72 -23.66 -23.76
N GLU A 16 19.75 -24.21 -24.49
CA GLU A 16 18.33 -23.85 -24.40
C GLU A 16 17.79 -24.09 -22.99
N GLU A 17 18.01 -25.28 -22.42
CA GLU A 17 17.56 -25.60 -21.07
C GLU A 17 18.18 -24.65 -20.02
N LYS A 18 19.44 -24.26 -20.21
CA LYS A 18 20.09 -23.27 -19.36
C LYS A 18 19.42 -21.90 -19.47
N ILE A 19 19.12 -21.43 -20.68
CA ILE A 19 18.44 -20.15 -20.90
C ILE A 19 17.06 -20.16 -20.25
N GLU A 20 16.29 -21.23 -20.43
CA GLU A 20 14.96 -21.36 -19.82
C GLU A 20 15.03 -21.34 -18.30
N ARG A 21 15.98 -22.08 -17.71
CA ARG A 21 16.22 -22.06 -16.26
C ARG A 21 16.58 -20.66 -15.78
N ASP A 22 17.54 -20.01 -16.41
CA ASP A 22 18.00 -18.68 -16.02
C ASP A 22 16.87 -17.64 -16.12
N LYS A 23 16.01 -17.74 -17.14
CA LYS A 23 14.81 -16.90 -17.29
C LYS A 23 13.82 -17.14 -16.15
N ALA A 24 13.52 -18.39 -15.82
CA ALA A 24 12.62 -18.72 -14.71
C ALA A 24 13.18 -18.24 -13.36
N PHE A 25 14.49 -18.34 -13.15
CA PHE A 25 15.14 -17.80 -11.96
C PHE A 25 15.09 -16.28 -11.90
N ALA A 26 15.33 -15.58 -13.01
CA ALA A 26 15.22 -14.13 -13.09
C ALA A 26 13.80 -13.67 -12.73
N GLN A 27 12.78 -14.32 -13.31
CA GLN A 27 11.38 -14.02 -13.01
C GLN A 27 11.04 -14.20 -11.53
N ARG A 28 11.36 -15.36 -10.94
CA ARG A 28 11.08 -15.62 -9.50
C ARG A 28 11.84 -14.68 -8.56
N LYS A 29 13.03 -14.22 -8.95
CA LYS A 29 13.78 -13.22 -8.17
C LYS A 29 13.10 -11.86 -8.24
N ALA A 30 12.66 -11.46 -9.42
CA ALA A 30 11.91 -10.22 -9.62
C ALA A 30 10.57 -10.23 -8.88
N GLU A 31 9.78 -11.32 -8.95
CA GLU A 31 8.55 -11.48 -8.15
C GLU A 31 8.82 -11.26 -6.65
N ARG A 32 9.89 -11.88 -6.12
CA ARG A 32 10.27 -11.73 -4.71
C ARG A 32 10.75 -10.31 -4.39
N ALA A 33 11.39 -9.63 -5.34
CA ALA A 33 11.80 -8.24 -5.20
C ALA A 33 10.56 -7.33 -5.14
N THR A 34 9.55 -7.54 -6.00
CA THR A 34 8.28 -6.80 -5.97
C THR A 34 7.59 -6.90 -4.61
N VAL A 35 7.49 -8.11 -4.04
CA VAL A 35 6.91 -8.31 -2.70
C VAL A 35 7.68 -7.54 -1.63
N ARG A 36 9.01 -7.58 -1.70
CA ARG A 36 9.91 -6.89 -0.78
C ARG A 36 9.79 -5.36 -0.89
N MET A 37 9.69 -4.81 -2.09
CA MET A 37 9.47 -3.38 -2.32
C MET A 37 8.14 -2.94 -1.71
N HIS A 38 7.07 -3.71 -1.99
CA HIS A 38 5.74 -3.38 -1.51
C HIS A 38 5.65 -3.37 0.03
N LEU A 39 6.24 -4.36 0.70
CA LEU A 39 6.30 -4.37 2.17
C LEU A 39 7.11 -3.19 2.72
N ARG A 40 8.19 -2.79 2.04
CA ARG A 40 8.94 -1.60 2.46
C ARG A 40 8.10 -0.34 2.33
N ASP A 41 7.36 -0.18 1.25
CA ASP A 41 6.45 0.95 1.07
C ASP A 41 5.36 0.97 2.15
N LYS A 42 4.70 -0.18 2.39
CA LYS A 42 3.65 -0.31 3.41
C LYS A 42 4.13 0.11 4.80
N TYR A 43 5.34 -0.27 5.20
CA TYR A 43 5.91 0.05 6.51
C TYR A 43 6.86 1.26 6.50
N ARG A 44 6.91 2.02 5.40
CA ARG A 44 7.79 3.20 5.22
C ARG A 44 9.26 2.92 5.56
N LEU A 45 9.75 1.75 5.16
CA LEU A 45 11.14 1.34 5.30
C LEU A 45 11.99 1.89 4.15
N ALA A 46 13.29 2.04 4.39
CA ALA A 46 14.22 2.47 3.36
C ALA A 46 14.30 1.46 2.21
N GLN A 47 14.26 1.96 0.98
CA GLN A 47 14.36 1.16 -0.24
C GLN A 47 15.77 0.55 -0.42
N ASP A 48 15.84 -0.54 -1.19
CA ASP A 48 17.06 -1.30 -1.42
C ASP A 48 17.33 -1.44 -2.92
N GLU A 49 18.44 -0.86 -3.40
CA GLU A 49 18.83 -0.84 -4.82
C GLU A 49 18.97 -2.25 -5.42
N ARG A 50 19.18 -3.28 -4.59
CA ARG A 50 19.27 -4.67 -5.05
C ARG A 50 17.94 -5.20 -5.54
N ASP A 51 16.83 -4.68 -5.02
CA ASP A 51 15.49 -5.08 -5.44
C ASP A 51 15.17 -4.49 -6.81
N ASP A 52 15.53 -3.22 -7.05
CA ASP A 52 15.44 -2.57 -8.36
C ASP A 52 16.27 -3.31 -9.41
N ALA A 53 17.51 -3.69 -9.06
CA ALA A 53 18.37 -4.46 -9.95
C ALA A 53 17.76 -5.82 -10.35
N GLN A 54 17.09 -6.51 -9.41
CA GLN A 54 16.44 -7.80 -9.70
C GLN A 54 15.24 -7.64 -10.63
N LEU A 55 14.49 -6.54 -10.51
CA LEU A 55 13.38 -6.21 -11.38
C LEU A 55 13.86 -5.91 -12.81
N HIS A 56 14.95 -5.14 -12.94
CA HIS A 56 15.56 -4.83 -14.24
C HIS A 56 16.07 -6.09 -14.98
N VAL A 57 16.66 -7.06 -14.27
CA VAL A 57 17.18 -8.31 -14.86
C VAL A 57 16.06 -9.16 -15.49
N ALA A 58 14.83 -9.07 -14.98
CA ALA A 58 13.67 -9.79 -15.54
C ALA A 58 13.01 -9.07 -16.73
N GLY A 59 13.53 -7.92 -17.16
CA GLY A 59 12.97 -7.12 -18.25
C GLY A 59 11.97 -6.04 -17.79
N GLY A 60 11.97 -5.68 -16.50
CA GLY A 60 11.16 -4.58 -15.97
C GLY A 60 10.08 -5.06 -15.00
N THR A 61 8.98 -4.31 -14.94
CA THR A 61 7.96 -4.43 -13.89
C THR A 61 7.31 -5.80 -13.89
N VAL A 62 7.56 -6.55 -12.81
CA VAL A 62 6.86 -7.80 -12.54
C VAL A 62 5.66 -7.49 -11.66
N GLU A 63 4.47 -7.80 -12.16
CA GLU A 63 3.22 -7.58 -11.43
C GLU A 63 3.20 -8.38 -10.13
N LEU A 64 2.67 -7.75 -9.08
CA LEU A 64 2.52 -8.37 -7.78
C LEU A 64 1.49 -9.51 -7.87
N PRO A 65 1.71 -10.67 -7.22
CA PRO A 65 0.72 -11.75 -7.18
C PRO A 65 -0.66 -11.26 -6.75
N PRO A 66 -1.75 -11.77 -7.34
CA PRO A 66 -3.10 -11.23 -7.17
C PRO A 66 -3.58 -11.24 -5.71
N GLU A 67 -3.20 -12.27 -4.95
CA GLU A 67 -3.51 -12.37 -3.51
C GLU A 67 -2.88 -11.22 -2.70
N LEU A 68 -1.66 -10.82 -3.06
CA LEU A 68 -0.96 -9.72 -2.41
C LEU A 68 -1.47 -8.37 -2.90
N ALA A 69 -1.82 -8.25 -4.19
CA ALA A 69 -2.46 -7.05 -4.73
C ALA A 69 -3.81 -6.76 -4.05
N ALA A 70 -4.61 -7.81 -3.79
CA ALA A 70 -5.89 -7.68 -3.12
C ALA A 70 -5.77 -7.12 -1.69
N MET A 71 -4.72 -7.45 -0.93
CA MET A 71 -4.49 -6.89 0.41
C MET A 71 -4.16 -5.39 0.41
N VAL A 72 -3.75 -4.84 -0.72
CA VAL A 72 -3.50 -3.39 -0.88
C VAL A 72 -4.83 -2.68 -1.16
N HIS A 73 -5.62 -3.24 -2.07
CA HIS A 73 -6.89 -2.64 -2.49
C HIS A 73 -7.97 -2.75 -1.40
N SER A 74 -7.95 -3.78 -0.54
CA SER A 74 -8.92 -3.90 0.55
C SER A 74 -8.83 -2.77 1.58
N GLU A 75 -7.65 -2.16 1.76
CA GLU A 75 -7.49 -0.99 2.66
C GLU A 75 -8.09 0.28 2.05
N GLU A 76 -8.12 0.42 0.71
CA GLU A 76 -8.77 1.55 0.03
C GLU A 76 -10.31 1.47 0.12
N GLU A 77 -10.88 0.25 0.07
CA GLU A 77 -12.33 0.05 0.18
C GLU A 77 -12.85 0.19 1.63
N GLU A 78 -12.04 -0.14 2.65
CA GLU A 78 -12.43 0.02 4.07
C GLU A 78 -12.46 1.49 4.53
N GLU A 79 -11.74 2.41 3.86
CA GLU A 79 -11.81 3.84 4.15
C GLU A 79 -13.04 4.53 3.52
N GLU A 80 -13.69 3.93 2.52
CA GLU A 80 -14.90 4.52 1.91
C GLU A 80 -16.19 4.31 2.75
N GLU A 81 -16.21 3.39 3.72
CA GLU A 81 -17.36 3.25 4.63
C GLU A 81 -17.29 4.17 5.87
N GLU A 82 -16.14 4.81 6.13
CA GLU A 82 -16.00 5.81 7.20
C GLU A 82 -15.72 7.24 6.68
N ASP A 83 -15.84 7.53 5.38
CA ASP A 83 -15.69 8.90 4.87
C ASP A 83 -17.00 9.71 4.91
N GLY A 84 -17.53 9.86 6.12
CA GLY A 84 -18.10 11.13 6.52
C GLY A 84 -16.98 12.06 6.99
N GLY A 85 -16.01 12.39 6.12
CA GLY A 85 -14.82 13.17 6.46
C GLY A 85 -15.11 14.59 6.97
N ALA A 86 -14.08 15.45 6.96
CA ALA A 86 -14.19 16.83 7.45
C ALA A 86 -15.44 17.58 6.92
N PHE A 87 -15.90 17.26 5.70
CA PHE A 87 -17.14 17.76 5.13
C PHE A 87 -18.43 17.28 5.82
N ALA A 88 -18.54 16.01 6.23
CA ALA A 88 -19.71 15.53 6.96
C ALA A 88 -19.73 16.06 8.41
N PHE A 89 -18.55 16.23 9.03
CA PHE A 89 -18.45 16.95 10.30
C PHE A 89 -18.89 18.42 10.16
N LEU A 90 -18.46 19.12 9.10
CA LEU A 90 -18.91 20.48 8.79
C LEU A 90 -20.41 20.56 8.48
N ALA A 91 -20.98 19.54 7.82
CA ALA A 91 -22.42 19.45 7.59
C ALA A 91 -23.20 19.30 8.91
N LYS A 92 -22.71 18.47 9.84
CA LYS A 92 -23.27 18.35 11.20
C LYS A 92 -23.17 19.67 11.97
N LEU A 93 -22.10 20.45 11.80
CA LEU A 93 -21.97 21.78 12.41
C LEU A 93 -22.97 22.80 11.86
N ARG A 94 -23.46 22.63 10.62
CA ARG A 94 -24.51 23.49 10.05
C ARG A 94 -25.87 23.31 10.74
N GLU A 95 -26.09 22.14 11.35
CA GLU A 95 -27.32 21.81 12.08
C GLU A 95 -27.26 22.24 13.56
N VAL A 96 -26.10 22.71 14.05
CA VAL A 96 -25.93 23.18 15.42
C VAL A 96 -26.41 24.63 15.55
N ASP A 97 -27.39 24.86 16.42
CA ASP A 97 -27.87 26.19 16.79
C ASP A 97 -26.87 26.89 17.73
N LEU A 98 -25.88 27.56 17.12
CA LEU A 98 -24.85 28.33 17.82
C LEU A 98 -25.42 29.43 18.75
N PRO A 99 -26.48 30.19 18.39
CA PRO A 99 -27.18 31.10 19.29
C PRO A 99 -27.63 30.44 20.60
N ALA A 100 -28.34 29.32 20.53
CA ALA A 100 -28.83 28.62 21.72
C ALA A 100 -27.67 28.08 22.59
N LEU A 101 -26.61 27.58 21.97
CA LEU A 101 -25.39 27.14 22.66
C LEU A 101 -24.70 28.29 23.39
N ARG A 102 -24.57 29.44 22.73
CA ARG A 102 -23.99 30.66 23.32
C ARG A 102 -24.82 31.15 24.50
N ASP A 103 -26.14 31.24 24.34
CA ASP A 103 -27.02 31.77 25.40
C ASP A 103 -27.00 30.86 26.63
N ARG A 104 -26.92 29.54 26.42
CA ARG A 104 -26.75 28.58 27.50
C ARG A 104 -25.39 28.69 28.20
N ALA A 105 -24.31 28.95 27.45
CA ALA A 105 -22.97 29.13 28.01
C ALA A 105 -22.82 30.46 28.79
N LEU A 106 -23.45 31.54 28.32
CA LEU A 106 -23.44 32.82 29.02
C LEU A 106 -24.30 32.77 30.28
N GLY A 107 -25.48 32.14 30.21
CA GLY A 107 -26.36 31.99 31.38
C GLY A 107 -25.72 31.21 32.52
N THR A 108 -24.91 30.18 32.23
CA THR A 108 -24.21 29.43 33.29
C THR A 108 -23.06 30.23 33.91
N VAL A 109 -22.37 31.06 33.12
CA VAL A 109 -21.31 31.95 33.64
C VAL A 109 -21.90 32.98 34.59
N ASP A 110 -23.04 33.56 34.25
CA ASP A 110 -23.71 34.54 35.11
C ASP A 110 -24.28 33.89 36.39
N GLU A 111 -24.86 32.68 36.29
CA GLU A 111 -25.28 31.91 37.48
C GLU A 111 -24.11 31.58 38.42
N VAL A 112 -22.95 31.20 37.87
CA VAL A 112 -21.75 30.90 38.68
C VAL A 112 -21.20 32.18 39.31
N LYS A 113 -21.19 33.29 38.58
CA LYS A 113 -20.79 34.60 39.12
C LYS A 113 -21.70 35.05 40.26
N GLU A 114 -23.02 34.93 40.12
CA GLU A 114 -23.95 35.30 41.19
C GLU A 114 -23.78 34.41 42.43
N LYS A 115 -23.62 33.09 42.24
CA LYS A 115 -23.37 32.15 43.36
C LYS A 115 -22.03 32.39 44.05
N CYS A 116 -21.00 32.86 43.34
CA CYS A 116 -19.71 33.26 43.92
C CYS A 116 -19.73 34.65 44.56
N ALA A 117 -20.59 35.57 44.11
CA ALA A 117 -20.73 36.90 44.70
C ALA A 117 -21.59 36.91 45.99
N LEU A 118 -22.38 35.85 46.20
CA LEU A 118 -23.20 35.63 47.40
C LEU A 118 -22.47 34.80 48.50
N MET A 119 -21.23 34.36 48.24
CA MET A 119 -20.32 33.71 49.21
C MET A 119 -19.30 34.73 49.72
#